data_AF-A0A551Z7Z4-F1
#
_entry.id   AF-A0A551Z7Z4-F1
#
_cell.length_a   1.000
_cell.length_b   1.000
_cell.length_c   1.000
_cell.angle_alpha   90.00
_cell.angle_beta   90.00
_cell.angle_gamma   90.00
#
_symmetry.space_group_name_H-M   'P 1'
#
loop_
_entity.id
_entity.type
_entity.pdbx_description
1 polymer ?
#
loop_
_entity_poly.entity_id
_entity_poly.type
_entity_poly.pdbx_seq_one_letter_code
_entity_poly.pdbx_strand_id
1 'polypeptide(L)'
;MSVGTLIEFYFKLIICITITEEPLFLPGFSIIYTIPISSLRDISLSATLRTEADDQIVIMPVSKLLAKGERRKPNPTYQDDAIEVLCKVLHKRIPKKILEPDVARQMVLHSGGVLRELMRISNRCCRICLREIRRTPEQTDFKVTSVVLDEAIKDLRLDFETTLGKTDYTILKETYEKFLPEDPKEQAFLDLLHGLDVLEYRNSEVWYDVHPIVMDLLDRKGLINANS
;
A
#
# COMPACT_ATOMS: atom_id res chain seq x y z
N MET A 1 0.79 -14.70 -27.14
CA MET A 1 0.60 -13.46 -26.36
C MET A 1 1.91 -13.16 -25.66
N SER A 2 2.55 -12.02 -25.96
CA SER A 2 3.80 -11.66 -25.29
C SER A 2 3.51 -11.30 -23.82
N VAL A 3 4.48 -11.54 -22.94
CA VAL A 3 4.43 -11.15 -21.53
C VAL A 3 4.14 -9.64 -21.38
N GLY A 4 4.57 -8.84 -22.37
CA GLY A 4 4.29 -7.40 -22.44
C GLY A 4 2.80 -7.05 -22.60
N THR A 5 2.06 -7.78 -23.44
CA THR A 5 0.62 -7.53 -23.67
C THR A 5 -0.23 -7.88 -22.45
N LEU A 6 0.19 -8.89 -21.68
CA LEU A 6 -0.48 -9.28 -20.43
C LEU A 6 -0.27 -8.24 -19.32
N ILE A 7 0.90 -7.61 -19.23
CA ILE A 7 1.18 -6.61 -18.18
C ILE A 7 0.46 -5.29 -18.47
N GLU A 8 0.37 -4.83 -19.73
CA GLU A 8 -0.34 -3.59 -20.06
C GLU A 8 -1.86 -3.66 -19.81
N PHE A 9 -2.49 -4.82 -19.97
CA PHE A 9 -3.94 -4.96 -19.85
C PHE A 9 -4.44 -4.95 -18.38
N TYR A 10 -3.61 -5.35 -17.42
CA TYR A 10 -4.03 -5.50 -16.01
C TYR A 10 -3.93 -4.23 -15.15
N PHE A 11 -3.26 -3.18 -15.63
CA PHE A 11 -2.91 -2.01 -14.81
C PHE A 11 -3.54 -0.68 -15.26
N LYS A 12 -4.28 -0.65 -16.37
CA LYS A 12 -4.64 0.60 -17.05
C LYS A 12 -6.00 1.21 -16.71
N LEU A 13 -6.63 0.87 -15.58
CA LEU A 13 -7.94 1.46 -15.25
C LEU A 13 -8.10 1.83 -13.77
N ILE A 14 -7.41 2.88 -13.33
CA ILE A 14 -7.89 3.77 -12.26
C ILE A 14 -7.46 5.19 -12.66
N ILE A 15 -8.35 5.90 -13.34
CA ILE A 15 -8.20 7.34 -13.58
C ILE A 15 -8.83 8.03 -12.35
N CYS A 16 -8.00 8.58 -11.46
CA CYS A 16 -8.45 9.56 -10.47
C CYS A 16 -8.69 10.87 -11.23
N ILE A 17 -9.95 11.19 -11.51
CA ILE A 17 -10.34 12.54 -11.92
C ILE A 17 -10.77 13.27 -10.66
N THR A 18 -10.06 14.33 -10.29
CA THR A 18 -10.54 15.30 -9.30
C THR A 18 -11.62 16.13 -9.99
N ILE A 19 -12.89 15.73 -9.84
CA ILE A 19 -14.07 16.46 -10.33
C ILE A 19 -14.76 17.07 -9.11
N THR A 20 -15.20 18.32 -9.24
CA THR A 20 -16.18 18.95 -8.34
C THR A 20 -17.41 18.04 -8.15
N GLU A 21 -17.95 17.96 -6.94
CA GLU A 21 -18.58 16.73 -6.41
C GLU A 21 -20.02 16.40 -6.88
N GLU A 22 -20.84 17.39 -7.25
CA GLU A 22 -22.23 17.18 -7.73
C GLU A 22 -22.36 16.28 -8.99
N PRO A 23 -21.50 16.38 -10.02
CA PRO A 23 -21.63 15.53 -11.21
C PRO A 23 -21.25 14.05 -11.06
N LEU A 24 -20.70 13.60 -9.93
CA LEU A 24 -20.30 12.20 -9.71
C LEU A 24 -21.51 11.24 -9.64
N PHE A 25 -22.67 11.75 -9.25
CA PHE A 25 -23.91 10.97 -9.05
C PHE A 25 -24.95 11.19 -10.16
N LEU A 26 -24.66 12.06 -11.13
CA LEU A 26 -25.51 12.33 -12.30
C LEU A 26 -25.61 11.18 -13.33
N PRO A 27 -24.62 10.29 -13.52
CA PRO A 27 -24.74 9.27 -14.56
C PRO A 27 -25.79 8.20 -14.20
N GLY A 28 -26.64 7.81 -15.15
CA GLY A 28 -27.65 6.74 -14.99
C GLY A 28 -27.08 5.31 -14.91
N PHE A 29 -25.85 5.14 -14.42
CA PHE A 29 -25.17 3.86 -14.24
C PHE A 29 -24.46 3.80 -12.88
N SER A 30 -24.34 2.59 -12.32
CA SER A 30 -23.67 2.39 -11.03
C SER A 30 -22.15 2.55 -11.17
N ILE A 31 -21.58 3.43 -10.34
CA ILE A 31 -20.13 3.66 -10.25
C ILE A 31 -19.66 3.24 -8.87
N ILE A 32 -18.54 2.50 -8.81
CA ILE A 32 -17.85 2.20 -7.54
C ILE A 32 -16.70 3.19 -7.39
N TYR A 33 -16.83 4.09 -6.42
CA TYR A 33 -15.77 5.03 -6.05
C TYR A 33 -14.88 4.44 -4.97
N THR A 34 -13.57 4.67 -5.09
CA THR A 34 -12.60 4.39 -4.04
C THR A 34 -11.98 5.70 -3.60
N ILE A 35 -12.05 6.00 -2.30
CA ILE A 35 -11.43 7.18 -1.70
C ILE A 35 -10.47 6.76 -0.57
N PRO A 36 -9.46 7.58 -0.26
CA PRO A 36 -8.60 7.37 0.90
C PRO A 36 -9.39 7.34 2.21
N ILE A 37 -8.92 6.57 3.19
CA ILE A 37 -9.56 6.51 4.52
C ILE A 37 -9.49 7.84 5.27
N SER A 38 -8.45 8.64 5.01
CA SER A 38 -8.31 9.99 5.56
C SER A 38 -9.43 10.93 5.11
N SER A 39 -9.98 10.74 3.91
CA SER A 39 -11.12 11.54 3.42
C SER A 39 -12.39 11.35 4.27
N LEU A 40 -12.55 10.19 4.91
CA LEU A 40 -13.66 9.96 5.84
C LEU A 40 -13.46 10.63 7.22
N ARG A 41 -12.32 11.27 7.47
CA ARG A 41 -12.05 12.02 8.72
C ARG A 41 -12.54 13.47 8.65
N ASP A 42 -12.72 14.01 7.44
CA ASP A 42 -13.36 15.29 7.25
C ASP A 42 -14.87 15.16 7.48
N ILE A 43 -15.41 15.98 8.40
CA ILE A 43 -16.81 15.89 8.83
C ILE A 43 -17.75 16.30 7.70
N SER A 44 -17.40 17.35 6.95
CA SER A 44 -18.24 17.88 5.87
C SER A 44 -18.30 16.88 4.73
N LEU A 45 -17.14 16.41 4.27
CA LEU A 45 -17.02 15.44 3.19
C LEU A 45 -17.67 14.10 3.57
N SER A 46 -17.46 13.61 4.80
CA SER A 46 -18.11 12.37 5.24
C SER A 46 -19.63 12.49 5.26
N ALA A 47 -20.20 13.66 5.59
CA ALA A 47 -21.64 13.86 5.58
C ALA A 47 -22.19 13.86 4.14
N THR A 48 -21.52 14.55 3.22
CA THR A 48 -21.85 14.55 1.79
C THR A 48 -21.80 13.14 1.22
N LEU A 49 -20.68 12.41 1.43
CA LEU A 49 -20.51 11.05 0.91
C LEU A 49 -21.57 10.08 1.42
N ARG A 50 -21.99 10.18 2.69
CA ARG A 50 -23.06 9.34 3.23
C ARG A 50 -24.40 9.64 2.58
N THR A 51 -24.70 10.91 2.36
CA THR A 51 -25.95 11.35 1.75
C THR A 51 -26.01 10.89 0.28
N GLU A 52 -24.96 11.14 -0.48
CA GLU A 52 -24.93 10.82 -1.92
C GLU A 52 -24.75 9.33 -2.20
N ALA A 53 -24.08 8.59 -1.31
CA ALA A 53 -23.91 7.14 -1.45
C ALA A 53 -25.04 6.33 -0.77
N ASP A 54 -26.13 6.96 -0.32
CA ASP A 54 -27.24 6.28 0.38
C ASP A 54 -26.77 5.40 1.57
N ASP A 55 -25.78 5.91 2.31
CA ASP A 55 -25.07 5.25 3.41
C ASP A 55 -24.39 3.90 3.04
N GLN A 56 -24.19 3.61 1.75
CA GLN A 56 -23.56 2.37 1.25
C GLN A 56 -22.02 2.40 1.27
N ILE A 57 -21.41 3.13 2.21
CA ILE A 57 -19.95 3.26 2.31
C ILE A 57 -19.36 1.95 2.87
N VAL A 58 -18.58 1.25 2.04
CA VAL A 58 -17.84 0.05 2.44
C VAL A 58 -16.39 0.42 2.74
N ILE A 59 -15.99 0.30 4.01
CA ILE A 59 -14.60 0.48 4.43
C ILE A 59 -13.86 -0.85 4.20
N MET A 60 -12.83 -0.82 3.34
CA MET A 60 -11.96 -1.97 3.13
C MET A 60 -10.81 -1.95 4.16
N PRO A 61 -10.78 -2.88 5.14
CA PRO A 61 -9.74 -2.89 6.16
C PRO A 61 -8.39 -3.36 5.60
N VAL A 62 -7.31 -2.87 6.21
CA VAL A 62 -5.96 -3.42 5.96
C VAL A 62 -5.93 -4.87 6.43
N SER A 63 -5.43 -5.77 5.57
CA SER A 63 -5.28 -7.18 5.95
C SER A 63 -4.16 -7.30 6.98
N LYS A 64 -4.50 -7.70 8.19
CA LYS A 64 -3.54 -7.74 9.29
C LYS A 64 -2.58 -8.91 9.11
N LEU A 65 -1.33 -8.61 8.72
CA LEU A 65 -0.31 -9.65 8.57
C LEU A 65 0.32 -10.04 9.91
N LEU A 66 0.24 -9.17 10.92
CA LEU A 66 0.93 -9.26 12.21
C LEU A 66 0.04 -8.70 13.32
N ALA A 67 0.14 -9.24 14.54
CA ALA A 67 -0.50 -8.64 15.70
C ALA A 67 0.06 -7.23 16.05
N LYS A 68 -0.68 -6.43 16.83
CA LYS A 68 -0.21 -5.09 17.27
C LYS A 68 1.10 -5.27 18.01
N GLY A 69 2.14 -4.56 17.59
CA GLY A 69 3.50 -4.67 18.14
C GLY A 69 4.29 -5.93 17.79
N GLU A 70 3.68 -6.94 17.18
CA GLU A 70 4.35 -8.21 16.84
C GLU A 70 5.55 -8.01 15.92
N ARG A 71 5.47 -7.03 15.01
CA ARG A 71 6.54 -6.70 14.05
C ARG A 71 7.87 -6.33 14.72
N ARG A 72 7.85 -5.79 15.95
CA ARG A 72 9.07 -5.39 16.67
C ARG A 72 9.72 -6.56 17.43
N LYS A 73 9.13 -7.75 17.41
CA LYS A 73 9.71 -8.92 18.08
C LYS A 73 10.82 -9.51 17.20
N PRO A 74 11.87 -10.14 17.79
CA PRO A 74 12.92 -10.80 17.03
C PRO A 74 12.43 -11.87 16.04
N ASN A 75 11.35 -12.58 16.41
CA ASN A 75 10.70 -13.59 15.58
C ASN A 75 9.20 -13.28 15.50
N PRO A 76 8.77 -12.40 14.58
CA PRO A 76 7.38 -12.00 14.46
C PRO A 76 6.51 -13.15 13.94
N THR A 77 5.34 -13.35 14.56
CA THR A 77 4.38 -14.37 14.14
C THR A 77 3.42 -13.81 13.09
N TYR A 78 3.55 -14.30 11.85
CA TYR A 78 2.72 -13.89 10.73
C TYR A 78 1.37 -14.62 10.69
N GLN A 79 0.33 -13.92 10.21
CA GLN A 79 -0.97 -14.51 9.90
C GLN A 79 -0.94 -15.10 8.49
N ASP A 80 -0.56 -16.37 8.38
CA ASP A 80 -0.37 -17.03 7.08
C ASP A 80 -1.65 -17.08 6.24
N ASP A 81 -2.83 -17.20 6.85
CA ASP A 81 -4.11 -17.14 6.13
C ASP A 81 -4.29 -15.79 5.38
N ALA A 82 -3.97 -14.68 6.04
CA ALA A 82 -4.07 -13.35 5.44
C ALA A 82 -3.04 -13.17 4.31
N ILE A 83 -1.83 -13.69 4.51
CA ILE A 83 -0.78 -13.70 3.47
C ILE A 83 -1.24 -14.52 2.27
N GLU A 84 -1.78 -15.70 2.49
CA GLU A 84 -2.22 -16.61 1.42
C GLU A 84 -3.36 -15.99 0.60
N VAL A 85 -4.31 -15.32 1.26
CA VAL A 85 -5.39 -14.57 0.58
C VAL A 85 -4.82 -13.47 -0.32
N LEU A 86 -3.87 -12.67 0.18
CA LEU A 86 -3.25 -11.61 -0.64
C LEU A 86 -2.39 -12.18 -1.77
N CYS A 87 -1.67 -13.27 -1.56
CA CYS A 87 -0.97 -13.99 -2.64
C CYS A 87 -1.96 -14.53 -3.68
N LYS A 88 -3.11 -15.06 -3.27
CA LYS A 88 -4.18 -15.48 -4.20
C LYS A 88 -4.69 -14.31 -5.02
N VAL A 89 -4.90 -13.14 -4.41
CA VAL A 89 -5.29 -11.91 -5.13
C VAL A 89 -4.21 -11.47 -6.12
N LEU A 90 -2.94 -11.46 -5.71
CA LEU A 90 -1.81 -11.15 -6.58
C LEU A 90 -1.77 -12.08 -7.80
N HIS A 91 -1.99 -13.38 -7.59
CA HIS A 91 -1.94 -14.37 -8.66
C HIS A 91 -3.13 -14.33 -9.63
N LYS A 92 -4.23 -13.65 -9.27
CA LYS A 92 -5.29 -13.32 -10.24
C LYS A 92 -4.84 -12.29 -11.26
N ARG A 93 -3.78 -11.51 -10.97
CA ARG A 93 -3.23 -10.47 -11.86
C ARG A 93 -1.88 -10.84 -12.46
N ILE A 94 -1.04 -11.54 -11.70
CA ILE A 94 0.31 -11.94 -12.12
C ILE A 94 0.44 -13.48 -12.04
N PRO A 95 0.55 -14.17 -13.19
CA PRO A 95 0.75 -15.61 -13.22
C PRO A 95 1.94 -16.05 -12.35
N LYS A 96 1.76 -17.12 -11.56
CA LYS A 96 2.78 -17.70 -10.68
C LYS A 96 4.14 -17.88 -11.36
N LYS A 97 4.13 -18.34 -12.62
CA LYS A 97 5.35 -18.61 -13.41
C LYS A 97 6.24 -17.40 -13.66
N ILE A 98 5.71 -16.17 -13.53
CA ILE A 98 6.46 -14.93 -13.74
C ILE A 98 7.20 -14.52 -12.46
N LEU A 99 6.81 -15.03 -11.30
CA LEU A 99 7.45 -14.70 -10.03
C LEU A 99 8.39 -15.84 -9.62
N GLU A 100 9.57 -15.51 -9.11
CA GLU A 100 10.38 -16.49 -8.39
C GLU A 100 9.65 -16.96 -7.11
N PRO A 101 10.04 -18.13 -6.56
CA PRO A 101 9.56 -18.58 -5.25
C PRO A 101 9.70 -17.46 -4.21
N ASP A 102 8.74 -17.39 -3.29
CA ASP A 102 8.69 -16.44 -2.17
C ASP A 102 8.57 -14.94 -2.52
N VAL A 103 8.82 -14.51 -3.76
CA VAL A 103 8.68 -13.10 -4.17
C VAL A 103 7.25 -12.60 -3.94
N ALA A 104 6.25 -13.42 -4.24
CA ALA A 104 4.85 -13.09 -3.97
C ALA A 104 4.60 -12.86 -2.48
N ARG A 105 5.20 -13.66 -1.60
CA ARG A 105 5.11 -13.51 -0.15
C ARG A 105 5.81 -12.24 0.31
N GLN A 106 7.02 -11.97 -0.18
CA GLN A 106 7.78 -10.76 0.16
C GLN A 106 7.06 -9.48 -0.26
N MET A 107 6.46 -9.45 -1.46
CA MET A 107 5.62 -8.32 -1.90
C MET A 107 4.48 -8.04 -0.92
N VAL A 108 3.81 -9.09 -0.42
CA VAL A 108 2.74 -8.97 0.58
C VAL A 108 3.27 -8.43 1.90
N LEU A 109 4.42 -8.92 2.37
CA LEU A 109 5.01 -8.44 3.62
C LEU A 109 5.40 -6.95 3.55
N HIS A 110 5.98 -6.52 2.43
CA HIS A 110 6.36 -5.13 2.19
C HIS A 110 5.16 -4.20 2.02
N SER A 111 4.01 -4.71 1.56
CA SER A 111 2.79 -3.90 1.41
C SER A 111 2.07 -3.60 2.74
N GLY A 112 2.53 -4.19 3.84
CA GLY A 112 1.88 -4.06 5.14
C GLY A 112 0.46 -4.63 5.18
N GLY A 113 0.08 -5.45 4.19
CA GLY A 113 -1.29 -5.96 4.04
C GLY A 113 -2.26 -4.98 3.39
N VAL A 114 -1.78 -3.84 2.89
CA VAL A 114 -2.57 -2.91 2.09
C VAL A 114 -2.64 -3.41 0.65
N LEU A 115 -3.85 -3.65 0.14
CA LEU A 115 -4.03 -4.16 -1.22
C LEU A 115 -3.54 -3.16 -2.28
N ARG A 116 -3.85 -1.87 -2.11
CA ARG A 116 -3.37 -0.80 -3.02
C ARG A 116 -1.85 -0.81 -3.13
N GLU A 117 -1.16 -0.96 -2.01
CA GLU A 117 0.29 -0.98 -1.99
C GLU A 117 0.87 -2.27 -2.57
N LEU A 118 0.23 -3.42 -2.33
CA LEU A 118 0.61 -4.67 -2.97
C LEU A 118 0.56 -4.53 -4.50
N MET A 119 -0.48 -3.88 -5.03
CA MET A 119 -0.58 -3.59 -6.45
C MET A 119 0.50 -2.60 -6.91
N ARG A 120 0.81 -1.56 -6.13
CA ARG A 120 1.87 -0.59 -6.43
C ARG A 120 3.25 -1.25 -6.52
N ILE A 121 3.61 -2.08 -5.54
CA ILE A 121 4.88 -2.84 -5.49
C ILE A 121 4.96 -3.77 -6.71
N SER A 122 3.90 -4.54 -6.95
CA SER A 122 3.88 -5.49 -8.07
C SER A 122 4.00 -4.78 -9.42
N ASN A 123 3.35 -3.62 -9.59
CA ASN A 123 3.46 -2.81 -10.80
C ASN A 123 4.89 -2.29 -10.99
N ARG A 124 5.53 -1.79 -9.92
CA ARG A 124 6.92 -1.29 -9.98
C ARG A 124 7.87 -2.40 -10.43
N CYS A 125 7.74 -3.60 -9.88
CA CYS A 125 8.49 -4.77 -10.30
C CYS A 125 8.28 -5.09 -11.79
N CYS A 126 7.02 -5.13 -12.24
CA CYS A 126 6.72 -5.36 -13.66
C CYS A 126 7.32 -4.28 -14.57
N ARG A 127 7.30 -3.00 -14.17
CA ARG A 127 7.90 -1.91 -14.95
C ARG A 127 9.41 -2.05 -15.08
N ILE A 128 10.09 -2.49 -14.02
CA ILE A 128 11.53 -2.79 -14.04
C ILE A 128 11.79 -3.93 -15.02
N CYS A 129 11.07 -5.06 -14.91
CA CYS A 129 11.22 -6.17 -15.87
C CYS A 129 10.92 -5.75 -17.32
N LEU A 130 9.88 -4.95 -17.57
CA LEU A 130 9.55 -4.46 -18.91
C LEU A 130 10.65 -3.56 -19.50
N ARG A 131 11.38 -2.82 -18.68
CA ARG A 131 12.53 -2.04 -19.12
C ARG A 131 13.68 -2.96 -19.55
N GLU A 132 13.95 -4.02 -18.78
CA GLU A 132 15.01 -4.99 -19.12
C GLU A 132 14.66 -5.82 -20.36
N ILE A 133 13.41 -6.31 -20.49
CA ILE A 133 12.93 -7.00 -21.70
C ILE A 133 13.18 -6.17 -22.97
N ARG A 134 12.98 -4.84 -22.89
CA ARG A 134 13.24 -3.95 -24.02
C ARG A 134 14.72 -3.76 -24.33
N ARG A 135 15.61 -3.93 -23.33
CA ARG A 135 17.06 -3.84 -23.50
C ARG A 135 17.66 -5.15 -24.01
N THR A 136 17.12 -6.30 -23.60
CA THR A 136 17.59 -7.64 -23.97
C THR A 136 16.46 -8.49 -24.57
N PRO A 137 16.01 -8.17 -25.80
CA PRO A 137 14.85 -8.83 -26.41
C PRO A 137 15.04 -10.32 -26.73
N GLU A 138 16.29 -10.79 -26.79
CA GLU A 138 16.60 -12.22 -27.02
C GLU A 138 16.37 -13.09 -25.77
N GLN A 139 16.34 -12.48 -24.58
CA GLN A 139 16.05 -13.18 -23.34
C GLN A 139 14.54 -13.42 -23.22
N THR A 140 14.13 -14.67 -23.03
CA THR A 140 12.70 -15.06 -23.03
C THR A 140 12.19 -15.55 -21.67
N ASP A 141 13.06 -15.98 -20.76
CA ASP A 141 12.71 -16.41 -19.40
C ASP A 141 12.89 -15.27 -18.38
N PHE A 142 12.08 -14.23 -18.52
CA PHE A 142 12.06 -13.14 -17.54
C PHE A 142 11.15 -13.47 -16.37
N LYS A 143 11.71 -13.33 -15.16
CA LYS A 143 10.99 -13.45 -13.89
C LYS A 143 11.21 -12.22 -13.04
N VAL A 144 10.23 -11.93 -12.19
CA VAL A 144 10.42 -11.01 -11.08
C VAL A 144 11.16 -11.77 -10.00
N THR A 145 12.41 -11.38 -9.79
CA THR A 145 13.33 -11.96 -8.81
C THR A 145 13.34 -11.13 -7.52
N SER A 146 14.02 -11.63 -6.49
CA SER A 146 14.30 -10.84 -5.29
C SER A 146 15.04 -9.53 -5.60
N VAL A 147 15.98 -9.55 -6.55
CA VAL A 147 16.74 -8.36 -6.97
C VAL A 147 15.82 -7.30 -7.58
N VAL A 148 14.85 -7.71 -8.40
CA VAL A 148 13.85 -6.78 -8.98
C VAL A 148 12.96 -6.20 -7.88
N LEU A 149 12.56 -7.02 -6.91
CA LEU A 149 11.78 -6.57 -5.77
C LEU A 149 12.58 -5.56 -4.93
N ASP A 150 13.85 -5.83 -4.62
CA ASP A 150 14.71 -4.92 -3.85
C ASP A 150 14.88 -3.56 -4.54
N GLU A 151 15.06 -3.55 -5.88
CA GLU A 151 15.07 -2.31 -6.67
C GLU A 151 13.73 -1.58 -6.56
N ALA A 152 12.61 -2.28 -6.69
CA ALA A 152 11.28 -1.68 -6.55
C ALA A 152 11.04 -1.10 -5.16
N ILE A 153 11.44 -1.79 -4.09
CA ILE A 153 11.31 -1.32 -2.70
C ILE A 153 12.22 -0.13 -2.46
N LYS A 154 13.45 -0.13 -3.00
CA LYS A 154 14.36 1.02 -2.93
C LYS A 154 13.74 2.25 -3.58
N ASP A 155 13.19 2.10 -4.78
CA ASP A 155 12.51 3.20 -5.48
C ASP A 155 11.32 3.75 -4.68
N LEU A 156 10.48 2.87 -4.14
CA LEU A 156 9.34 3.27 -3.32
C LEU A 156 9.76 3.96 -2.03
N ARG A 157 10.86 3.51 -1.41
CA ARG A 157 11.42 4.17 -0.23
C ARG A 157 11.84 5.61 -0.53
N LEU A 158 12.45 5.85 -1.70
CA LEU A 158 12.83 7.19 -2.13
C LEU A 158 11.60 8.06 -2.43
N ASP A 159 10.54 7.48 -3.01
CA ASP A 159 9.26 8.18 -3.20
C ASP A 159 8.71 8.67 -1.85
N PHE A 160 8.68 7.81 -0.82
CA PHE A 160 8.28 8.18 0.55
C PHE A 160 9.21 9.24 1.14
N GLU A 161 10.53 9.04 1.08
CA GLU A 161 11.48 9.98 1.65
C GLU A 161 11.36 11.40 1.07
N THR A 162 11.02 11.51 -0.22
CA THR A 162 10.88 12.78 -0.93
C THR A 162 9.70 13.62 -0.42
N THR A 163 8.65 12.96 0.11
CA THR A 163 7.46 13.65 0.63
C THR A 163 7.55 13.99 2.11
N LEU A 164 8.53 13.45 2.84
CA LEU A 164 8.63 13.58 4.29
C LEU A 164 9.48 14.79 4.73
N GLY A 165 8.87 15.66 5.53
CA GLY A 165 9.50 16.76 6.24
C GLY A 165 9.90 16.40 7.68
N LYS A 166 10.52 17.37 8.37
CA LYS A 166 11.00 17.18 9.76
C LYS A 166 9.88 16.82 10.74
N THR A 167 8.73 17.49 10.63
CA THR A 167 7.55 17.24 11.48
C THR A 167 7.02 15.83 11.27
N ASP A 168 6.99 15.36 10.02
CA ASP A 168 6.49 14.04 9.66
C ASP A 168 7.32 12.93 10.32
N TYR A 169 8.66 13.07 10.34
CA TYR A 169 9.52 12.12 11.04
C TYR A 169 9.22 12.03 12.55
N THR A 170 8.83 13.14 13.19
CA THR A 170 8.42 13.14 14.60
C THR A 170 7.13 12.35 14.78
N ILE A 171 6.10 12.64 13.97
CA ILE A 171 4.80 11.94 14.02
C ILE A 171 4.97 10.45 13.73
N LEU A 172 5.80 10.09 12.74
CA LEU A 172 6.10 8.70 12.40
C LEU A 172 6.79 7.95 13.53
N LYS A 173 7.75 8.59 14.21
CA LYS A 173 8.42 8.00 15.37
C LYS A 173 7.46 7.77 16.52
N GLU A 174 6.64 8.77 16.84
CA GLU A 174 5.64 8.66 17.91
C GLU A 174 4.60 7.58 17.59
N THR A 175 4.12 7.53 16.34
CA THR A 175 3.19 6.50 15.87
C THR A 175 3.82 5.10 15.98
N TYR A 176 5.11 4.97 15.62
CA TYR A 176 5.85 3.71 15.74
C TYR A 176 5.94 3.21 17.19
N GLU A 177 6.16 4.12 18.14
CA GLU A 177 6.32 3.79 19.56
C GLU A 177 4.98 3.55 20.28
N LYS A 178 3.97 4.40 20.01
CA LYS A 178 2.71 4.45 20.75
C LYS A 178 1.55 3.71 20.06
N PHE A 179 1.68 3.37 18.78
CA PHE A 179 0.59 2.85 17.91
C PHE A 179 -0.61 3.79 17.77
N LEU A 180 -0.44 5.05 18.15
CA LEU A 180 -1.44 6.11 18.14
C LEU A 180 -0.71 7.44 17.88
N PRO A 181 -1.29 8.34 17.07
CA PRO A 181 -0.81 9.71 17.00
C PRO A 181 -1.17 10.47 18.28
N GLU A 182 -0.53 11.63 18.49
CA GLU A 182 -0.94 12.55 19.55
C GLU A 182 -2.31 13.17 19.29
N ASP A 183 -2.55 13.61 18.05
CA ASP A 183 -3.87 14.06 17.57
C ASP A 183 -4.25 13.37 16.24
N PRO A 184 -5.23 12.45 16.24
CA PRO A 184 -5.74 11.80 15.03
C PRO A 184 -6.42 12.74 14.01
N LYS A 185 -6.69 14.01 14.37
CA LYS A 185 -7.31 15.02 13.51
C LYS A 185 -6.31 16.04 12.97
N GLU A 186 -5.05 16.00 13.41
CA GLU A 186 -4.03 16.90 12.89
C GLU A 186 -3.81 16.65 11.39
N GLN A 187 -3.78 17.74 10.60
CA GLN A 187 -3.66 17.64 9.15
C GLN A 187 -2.38 16.88 8.72
N ALA A 188 -1.25 17.11 9.39
CA ALA A 188 0.00 16.42 9.10
C ALA A 188 -0.14 14.89 9.28
N PHE A 189 -0.85 14.43 10.31
CA PHE A 189 -1.15 13.02 10.49
C PHE A 189 -2.10 12.47 9.41
N LEU A 190 -3.13 13.23 9.05
CA LEU A 190 -4.07 12.86 7.99
C LEU A 190 -3.38 12.75 6.63
N ASP A 191 -2.39 13.61 6.36
CA ASP A 191 -1.58 13.58 5.14
C ASP A 191 -0.70 12.32 5.11
N LEU A 192 -0.11 11.91 6.24
CA LEU A 192 0.64 10.64 6.36
C LEU A 192 -0.26 9.40 6.20
N LEU A 193 -1.50 9.46 6.70
CA LEU A 193 -2.49 8.40 6.51
C LEU A 193 -2.96 8.33 5.05
N HIS A 194 -3.09 9.47 4.38
CA HIS A 194 -3.40 9.57 2.95
C HIS A 194 -2.26 9.01 2.08
N GLY A 195 -1.01 9.36 2.43
CA GLY A 195 0.23 8.91 1.77
C GLY A 195 0.52 7.43 1.93
N LEU A 196 -0.15 6.75 2.87
CA LEU A 196 0.14 5.39 3.34
C LEU A 196 1.49 5.28 4.07
N ASP A 197 2.06 6.39 4.56
CA ASP A 197 3.21 6.37 5.47
C ASP A 197 2.80 5.75 6.83
N VAL A 198 1.56 6.02 7.24
CA VAL A 198 0.90 5.40 8.39
C VAL A 198 -0.26 4.53 7.92
N LEU A 199 -0.41 3.37 8.56
CA LEU A 199 -1.47 2.40 8.30
C LEU A 199 -2.45 2.34 9.46
N GLU A 200 -3.74 2.36 9.13
CA GLU A 200 -4.82 2.21 10.12
C GLU A 200 -5.34 0.77 10.11
N TYR A 201 -5.37 0.16 11.29
CA TYR A 201 -5.95 -1.17 11.51
C TYR A 201 -7.23 -1.05 12.32
N ARG A 202 -8.27 -1.78 11.88
CA ARG A 202 -9.59 -1.80 12.50
C ARG A 202 -9.96 -3.23 12.88
N ASN A 203 -9.76 -3.60 14.13
CA ASN A 203 -10.14 -4.91 14.66
C ASN A 203 -10.48 -4.82 16.13
N SER A 204 -11.74 -4.50 16.41
CA SER A 204 -12.31 -4.23 17.74
C SER A 204 -11.76 -2.97 18.43
N GLU A 205 -10.55 -2.56 18.10
CA GLU A 205 -9.90 -1.30 18.45
C GLU A 205 -9.26 -0.69 17.20
N VAL A 206 -9.22 0.64 17.11
CA VAL A 206 -8.48 1.35 16.06
C VAL A 206 -7.07 1.63 16.56
N TRP A 207 -6.06 1.21 15.79
CA TRP A 207 -4.66 1.48 16.08
C TRP A 207 -3.90 1.72 14.78
N TYR A 208 -2.73 2.34 14.91
CA TYR A 208 -1.89 2.76 13.80
C TYR A 208 -0.53 2.11 13.86
N ASP A 209 0.07 1.92 12.69
CA ASP A 209 1.47 1.51 12.58
C ASP A 209 2.12 2.21 11.39
N VAL A 210 3.44 2.27 11.39
CA VAL A 210 4.20 2.80 10.26
C VAL A 210 4.28 1.76 9.16
N HIS A 211 4.17 2.21 7.91
CA HIS A 211 4.29 1.35 6.74
C HIS A 211 5.63 0.61 6.71
N PRO A 212 5.71 -0.68 6.32
CA PRO A 212 6.95 -1.46 6.40
C PRO A 212 8.14 -0.84 5.65
N ILE A 213 7.90 -0.23 4.48
CA ILE A 213 8.96 0.45 3.70
C ILE A 213 9.43 1.73 4.42
N VAL A 214 8.51 2.45 5.07
CA VAL A 214 8.82 3.66 5.84
C VAL A 214 9.52 3.31 7.14
N MET A 215 9.17 2.21 7.80
CA MET A 215 9.92 1.71 8.96
C MET A 215 11.40 1.45 8.61
N ASP A 216 11.68 0.78 7.50
CA ASP A 216 13.06 0.56 7.06
C ASP A 216 13.79 1.87 6.73
N LEU A 217 13.08 2.90 6.24
CA LEU A 217 13.62 4.25 6.10
C LEU A 217 13.99 4.88 7.45
N LEU A 218 13.12 4.76 8.46
CA LEU A 218 13.37 5.29 9.81
C LEU A 218 14.57 4.59 10.48
N ASP A 219 14.69 3.27 10.33
CA ASP A 219 15.80 2.47 10.86
C ASP A 219 17.13 2.90 10.23
N ARG A 220 17.17 3.06 8.90
CA ARG A 220 18.36 3.56 8.18
C ARG A 220 18.78 4.98 8.60
N LYS A 221 17.84 5.81 9.04
CA LYS A 221 18.11 7.15 9.57
C LYS A 221 18.46 7.15 11.07
N GLY A 222 18.46 6.00 11.74
CA GLY A 222 18.72 5.87 13.16
C GLY A 222 17.62 6.50 14.04
N LEU A 223 16.40 6.64 13.52
CA LEU A 223 15.26 7.23 14.25
C LEU A 223 14.53 6.18 15.11
N ILE A 224 14.58 4.92 14.68
CA ILE A 224 14.07 3.75 15.39
C ILE A 224 15.14 2.65 15.35
N ASN A 225 15.07 1.71 16.29
CA ASN A 225 15.86 0.48 16.25
C ASN A 225 14.91 -0.68 15.93
N ALA A 226 14.81 -1.06 14.65
CA ALA A 226 14.02 -2.21 14.24
C ALA A 226 14.80 -3.55 14.37
N ASN A 227 16.11 -3.48 14.58
CA ASN A 227 17.05 -4.62 14.65
C ASN A 227 17.64 -4.87 16.06
N SER A 228 16.91 -4.55 17.14
CA SER A 228 17.32 -4.87 18.53
C SER A 228 16.52 -6.03 19.12
#